data_AF-A0AAE0LI84-F1
#
_entry.id   AF-A0AAE0LI84-F1
#
_cell.length_a   1.000
_cell.length_b   1.000
_cell.length_c   1.000
_cell.angle_alpha   90.00
_cell.angle_beta   90.00
_cell.angle_gamma   90.00
#
_symmetry.space_group_name_H-M   'P 1'
#
loop_
_entity.id
_entity.type
_entity.pdbx_description
1 polymer ?
#
loop_
_entity_poly.entity_id
_entity_poly.type
_entity_poly.pdbx_seq_one_letter_code
_entity_poly.pdbx_strand_id
1 'polypeptide(L)'
;MGFGAGTVVEPGSNTNARTCVEDPFSHVMNWASAAALGFCGSSTSELEKLTPMVADVANANDECLLLYYKYSPLAEANAVDAVRSWYQKLCEGLDLRGRVRVAQDGVNVTIKGHAQAIQEHIEAVRMHPILGNGEAIDFKVAPAATSPDSVVTRETGMDKLSVKACKEVVSLGPRGGGTAASLDRTAAHASAEAFHKVLHEAKTSGSPTVLLDARNIYESRIGQFQVDGISTLAPPIRSFSDLPAWIDSNAATLRGKRVLMYCTGGVRCERASAYLRSKGEGFDDVVQLFGGIQRYMECYPEGGFFLGKNFVFDDRIAVGSENPTVVGTCAACTLPSDDYSARLRCRQCRMLLLLCQTCQSRPDCRDSFICELCKASGSSGESSSTSKASRTGDKGMGKADAQARGSGAASEQVACASVNGGGESSRLRILCFHGFRQNADNFRGRQAGLRRRLQDVAELVFLDAPHLLPMVYKAPHGAGNPDGSDAGVQAAATPRRSPHGTL
;
A
#
# COMPACT_ATOMS: atom_id res chain seq x y z
N MET A 1 56.37 -51.67 3.56
CA MET A 1 56.08 -50.91 2.33
C MET A 1 54.85 -50.06 2.64
N GLY A 2 54.95 -48.96 3.38
CA GLY A 2 55.68 -47.71 3.13
C GLY A 2 54.63 -46.72 2.60
N PHE A 3 54.18 -45.69 3.32
CA PHE A 3 54.91 -44.77 4.18
C PHE A 3 54.07 -44.32 5.38
N GLY A 4 54.74 -44.21 6.54
CA GLY A 4 54.28 -43.41 7.67
C GLY A 4 55.24 -42.24 7.91
N ALA A 5 55.04 -41.65 9.09
CA ALA A 5 55.83 -40.63 9.77
C ALA A 5 55.46 -39.17 9.41
N GLY A 6 55.39 -38.25 10.36
CA GLY A 6 55.85 -38.36 11.74
C GLY A 6 55.50 -37.10 12.55
N THR A 7 55.61 -37.30 13.84
CA THR A 7 55.20 -36.44 14.95
C THR A 7 56.36 -35.57 15.47
N VAL A 8 55.98 -34.43 16.08
CA VAL A 8 56.59 -33.77 17.27
C VAL A 8 57.87 -32.95 17.05
N VAL A 9 57.94 -31.70 17.54
CA VAL A 9 58.61 -31.20 18.79
C VAL A 9 58.26 -29.69 18.97
N GLU A 10 57.96 -29.26 20.22
CA GLU A 10 57.83 -27.85 20.70
C GLU A 10 59.23 -27.15 20.86
N PRO A 11 59.48 -26.13 21.72
CA PRO A 11 58.73 -24.95 22.20
C PRO A 11 59.57 -23.64 22.03
N GLY A 12 59.05 -22.48 22.46
CA GLY A 12 59.93 -21.38 22.92
C GLY A 12 59.53 -19.95 22.55
N SER A 13 59.20 -19.19 23.59
CA SER A 13 58.97 -17.75 23.69
C SER A 13 60.11 -16.84 23.17
N ASN A 14 59.78 -15.68 22.58
CA ASN A 14 60.26 -14.38 23.12
C ASN A 14 59.54 -13.15 22.53
N THR A 15 59.52 -12.11 23.34
CA THR A 15 58.94 -10.77 23.18
C THR A 15 59.85 -9.82 22.38
N ASN A 16 59.28 -8.90 21.57
CA ASN A 16 59.49 -7.45 21.68
C ASN A 16 58.86 -6.59 20.55
N ALA A 17 58.11 -5.58 20.99
CA ALA A 17 58.08 -4.17 20.58
C ALA A 17 57.93 -3.71 19.10
N ARG A 18 56.79 -3.03 18.88
CA ARG A 18 56.56 -1.74 18.19
C ARG A 18 56.99 -1.59 16.71
N THR A 19 55.96 -1.37 15.88
CA THR A 19 55.83 -0.14 15.07
C THR A 19 54.35 0.15 14.82
N CYS A 20 53.92 1.35 15.24
CA CYS A 20 52.64 1.95 14.86
C CYS A 20 52.66 2.28 13.37
N VAL A 21 51.66 1.81 12.63
CA VAL A 21 51.20 2.42 11.39
C VAL A 21 49.71 2.61 11.58
N GLU A 22 49.28 3.87 11.61
CA GLU A 22 47.87 4.26 11.64
C GLU A 22 47.21 3.83 10.33
N ASP A 23 46.05 3.17 10.42
CA ASP A 23 45.19 2.83 9.29
C ASP A 23 43.79 3.45 9.54
N PRO A 24 43.27 4.34 8.69
CA PRO A 24 42.08 5.11 8.96
C PRO A 24 40.82 4.40 8.46
N PHE A 25 40.42 3.29 9.10
CA PHE A 25 39.11 2.66 8.85
C PHE A 25 38.53 2.05 10.13
N SER A 26 38.27 2.89 11.13
CA SER A 26 37.42 2.55 12.27
C SER A 26 36.02 3.11 12.05
N HIS A 27 35.12 2.32 11.46
CA HIS A 27 33.66 2.31 11.73
C HIS A 27 32.98 1.25 10.86
N VAL A 28 33.36 -0.01 11.04
CA VAL A 28 32.51 -1.14 10.64
C VAL A 28 32.03 -1.78 11.93
N MET A 29 30.87 -1.33 12.43
CA MET A 29 30.20 -2.10 13.47
C MET A 29 29.81 -3.46 12.90
N ASN A 30 30.24 -4.46 13.65
CA ASN A 30 30.47 -5.82 13.25
C ASN A 30 29.14 -6.60 13.17
N TRP A 31 28.95 -7.40 12.12
CA TRP A 31 27.86 -8.37 11.97
C TRP A 31 27.69 -9.30 13.19
N ALA A 32 28.71 -9.43 14.04
CA ALA A 32 28.70 -10.21 15.27
C ALA A 32 27.67 -9.74 16.33
N SER A 33 27.31 -8.45 16.38
CA SER A 33 26.31 -7.97 17.36
C SER A 33 24.86 -8.30 16.96
N ALA A 34 24.58 -8.54 15.69
CA ALA A 34 23.24 -8.90 15.22
C ALA A 34 22.84 -10.32 15.69
N ALA A 35 23.76 -11.27 15.58
CA ALA A 35 23.56 -12.63 16.06
C ALA A 35 23.41 -12.69 17.60
N ALA A 36 24.11 -11.83 18.34
CA ALA A 36 24.01 -11.75 19.80
C ALA A 36 22.66 -11.21 20.32
N LEU A 37 21.90 -10.50 19.46
CA LEU A 37 20.58 -9.96 19.75
C LEU A 37 19.43 -10.79 19.16
N GLY A 38 19.72 -11.96 18.57
CA GLY A 38 18.71 -12.83 17.96
C GLY A 38 18.23 -12.37 16.58
N PHE A 39 18.98 -11.48 15.91
CA PHE A 39 18.68 -11.09 14.54
C PHE A 39 19.34 -12.08 13.57
N CYS A 40 18.60 -13.12 13.23
CA CYS A 40 18.92 -14.07 12.18
C CYS A 40 17.61 -14.42 11.48
N GLY A 41 17.66 -14.69 10.16
CA GLY A 41 16.50 -15.23 9.45
C GLY A 41 15.99 -16.43 10.23
N SER A 42 14.73 -16.38 10.66
CA SER A 42 14.12 -17.41 11.50
C SER A 42 14.43 -18.76 10.88
N SER A 43 15.14 -19.60 11.63
CA SER A 43 15.48 -20.93 11.13
C SER A 43 14.18 -21.66 10.74
N THR A 44 14.22 -22.58 9.79
CA THR A 44 13.05 -23.38 9.41
C THR A 44 12.35 -23.98 10.64
N SER A 45 13.13 -24.37 11.66
CA SER A 45 12.65 -24.89 12.94
C SER A 45 11.92 -23.89 13.85
N GLU A 46 12.19 -22.58 13.75
CA GLU A 46 11.48 -21.54 14.51
C GLU A 46 10.19 -21.10 13.81
N LEU A 47 10.22 -21.05 12.48
CA LEU A 47 9.05 -20.78 11.66
C LEU A 47 7.97 -21.86 11.79
N GLU A 48 8.37 -23.13 11.87
CA GLU A 48 7.46 -24.25 12.15
C GLU A 48 6.79 -24.12 13.52
N LYS A 49 7.51 -23.65 14.54
CA LYS A 49 6.95 -23.42 15.89
C LYS A 49 5.97 -22.25 15.94
N LEU A 50 6.20 -21.23 15.11
CA LEU A 50 5.35 -20.03 15.05
C LEU A 50 4.10 -20.23 14.16
N THR A 51 4.09 -21.23 13.29
CA THR A 51 2.93 -21.51 12.43
C THR A 51 1.91 -22.31 13.23
N PRO A 52 0.79 -21.72 13.69
CA PRO A 52 -0.25 -22.50 14.36
C PRO A 52 -0.73 -23.58 13.40
N MET A 53 -0.93 -24.80 13.91
CA MET A 53 -1.58 -25.81 13.08
C MET A 53 -3.01 -25.35 12.84
N VAL A 54 -3.57 -25.62 11.66
CA VAL A 54 -4.95 -25.22 11.35
C VAL A 54 -5.94 -25.82 12.38
N ALA A 55 -5.63 -27.01 12.90
CA ALA A 55 -6.38 -27.67 13.96
C ALA A 55 -6.38 -26.94 15.31
N ASP A 56 -5.40 -26.08 15.58
CA ASP A 56 -5.33 -25.28 16.82
C ASP A 56 -6.27 -24.07 16.76
N VAL A 57 -6.70 -23.67 15.56
CA VAL A 57 -7.45 -22.44 15.31
C VAL A 57 -8.94 -22.70 15.14
N ALA A 58 -9.33 -23.83 14.55
CA ALA A 58 -10.73 -24.15 14.33
C ALA A 58 -10.96 -25.65 14.08
N ASN A 59 -12.21 -26.10 14.23
CA ASN A 59 -12.58 -27.46 13.82
C ASN A 59 -12.59 -27.58 12.28
N ALA A 60 -12.54 -28.81 11.77
CA ALA A 60 -12.44 -29.07 10.32
C ALA A 60 -13.50 -28.34 9.45
N ASN A 61 -14.70 -28.13 10.00
CA ASN A 61 -15.81 -27.50 9.27
C ASN A 61 -15.88 -25.98 9.42
N ASP A 62 -15.08 -25.39 10.32
CA ASP A 62 -15.08 -23.95 10.53
C ASP A 62 -14.34 -23.24 9.39
N GLU A 63 -14.80 -22.04 9.02
CA GLU A 63 -14.06 -21.21 8.07
C GLU A 63 -12.86 -20.55 8.74
N CYS A 64 -11.71 -20.63 8.07
CA CYS A 64 -10.46 -20.01 8.46
C CYS A 64 -9.98 -19.02 7.40
N LEU A 65 -9.23 -18.02 7.84
CA LEU A 65 -8.45 -17.10 7.04
C LEU A 65 -6.98 -17.54 7.03
N LEU A 66 -6.36 -17.55 5.86
CA LEU A 66 -4.94 -17.77 5.66
C LEU A 66 -4.29 -16.54 5.03
N LEU A 67 -3.23 -16.05 5.67
CA LEU A 67 -2.38 -14.96 5.18
C LEU A 67 -0.93 -15.42 5.12
N TYR A 68 -0.27 -15.23 3.97
CA TYR A 68 1.18 -15.37 3.85
C TYR A 68 1.71 -14.62 2.63
N TYR A 69 3.02 -14.44 2.58
CA TYR A 69 3.73 -13.97 1.40
C TYR A 69 5.03 -14.74 1.29
N LYS A 70 5.60 -14.80 0.08
CA LYS A 70 6.94 -15.31 -0.14
C LYS A 70 7.59 -14.51 -1.26
N TYR A 71 8.73 -13.89 -0.97
CA TYR A 71 9.59 -13.31 -1.99
C TYR A 71 10.49 -14.41 -2.54
N SER A 72 10.08 -15.03 -3.64
CA SER A 72 10.84 -16.05 -4.37
C SER A 72 10.90 -15.61 -5.83
N PRO A 73 12.07 -15.19 -6.35
CA PRO A 73 12.19 -14.68 -7.71
C PRO A 73 11.68 -15.67 -8.76
N LEU A 74 10.66 -15.27 -9.51
CA LEU A 74 10.09 -16.04 -10.61
C LEU A 74 10.83 -15.67 -11.91
N ALA A 75 12.07 -16.15 -12.03
CA ALA A 75 13.03 -15.72 -13.06
C ALA A 75 12.74 -16.26 -14.47
N GLU A 76 12.11 -17.43 -14.59
CA GLU A 76 11.84 -18.04 -15.89
C GLU A 76 10.74 -17.30 -16.66
N ALA A 77 10.87 -17.26 -18.00
CA ALA A 77 9.82 -16.75 -18.86
C ALA A 77 8.53 -17.54 -18.63
N ASN A 78 7.42 -16.84 -18.41
CA ASN A 78 6.10 -17.40 -18.07
C ASN A 78 5.95 -17.98 -16.65
N ALA A 79 6.97 -17.92 -15.77
CA ALA A 79 6.84 -18.44 -14.40
C ALA A 79 5.69 -17.79 -13.63
N VAL A 80 5.49 -16.47 -13.80
CA VAL A 80 4.37 -15.73 -13.19
C VAL A 80 3.01 -16.31 -13.64
N ASP A 81 2.85 -16.59 -14.93
CA ASP A 81 1.59 -17.14 -15.46
C ASP A 81 1.39 -18.59 -15.04
N ALA A 82 2.45 -19.40 -15.02
CA ALA A 82 2.40 -20.78 -14.54
C ALA A 82 1.98 -20.86 -13.06
N VAL A 83 2.62 -20.09 -12.18
CA VAL A 83 2.29 -20.03 -10.75
C VAL A 83 0.87 -19.47 -10.55
N ARG A 84 0.48 -18.45 -11.31
CA ARG A 84 -0.89 -17.93 -11.29
C ARG A 84 -1.91 -19.01 -11.67
N SER A 85 -1.70 -19.71 -12.78
CA SER A 85 -2.60 -20.79 -13.22
C SER A 85 -2.66 -21.94 -12.22
N TRP A 86 -1.54 -22.26 -11.56
CA TRP A 86 -1.50 -23.25 -10.50
C TRP A 86 -2.36 -22.82 -9.30
N TYR A 87 -2.20 -21.59 -8.80
CA TYR A 87 -3.04 -21.06 -7.73
C TYR A 87 -4.52 -21.01 -8.10
N GLN A 88 -4.85 -20.63 -9.33
CA GLN A 88 -6.23 -20.61 -9.80
C GLN A 88 -6.87 -21.99 -9.65
N LYS A 89 -6.23 -23.03 -10.22
CA LYS A 89 -6.73 -24.41 -10.17
C LYS A 89 -6.80 -24.95 -8.74
N LEU A 90 -5.76 -24.72 -7.94
CA LEU A 90 -5.68 -25.19 -6.56
C LEU A 90 -6.81 -24.58 -5.73
N CYS A 91 -6.94 -23.24 -5.73
CA CYS A 91 -7.94 -22.57 -4.93
C CYS A 91 -9.38 -22.85 -5.41
N GLU A 92 -9.61 -22.99 -6.72
CA GLU A 92 -10.93 -23.40 -7.24
C GLU A 92 -11.30 -24.82 -6.83
N GLY A 93 -10.35 -25.77 -6.93
CA GLY A 93 -10.58 -27.17 -6.55
C GLY A 93 -10.84 -27.35 -5.05
N LEU A 94 -10.35 -26.42 -4.23
CA LEU A 94 -10.51 -26.40 -2.77
C LEU A 94 -11.65 -25.47 -2.29
N ASP A 95 -12.42 -24.88 -3.21
CA ASP A 95 -13.47 -23.88 -2.91
C ASP A 95 -12.99 -22.71 -2.03
N LEU A 96 -11.76 -22.25 -2.26
CA LEU A 96 -11.15 -21.15 -1.52
C LEU A 96 -11.49 -19.80 -2.18
N ARG A 97 -11.81 -18.81 -1.35
CA ARG A 97 -12.12 -17.43 -1.77
C ARG A 97 -11.03 -16.48 -1.28
N GLY A 98 -10.96 -15.28 -1.86
CA GLY A 98 -9.99 -14.27 -1.47
C GLY A 98 -9.04 -13.88 -2.61
N ARG A 99 -7.82 -13.48 -2.27
CA ARG A 99 -6.90 -12.82 -3.19
C ARG A 99 -5.54 -13.51 -3.20
N VAL A 100 -5.04 -13.75 -4.40
CA VAL A 100 -3.68 -14.20 -4.68
C VAL A 100 -3.05 -13.20 -5.64
N ARG A 101 -1.92 -12.61 -5.27
CA ARG A 101 -1.11 -11.75 -6.14
C ARG A 101 0.18 -12.49 -6.47
N VAL A 102 0.44 -12.66 -7.76
CA VAL A 102 1.66 -13.29 -8.27
C VAL A 102 2.42 -12.24 -9.05
N ALA A 103 3.70 -12.08 -8.79
CA ALA A 103 4.57 -11.14 -9.48
C ALA A 103 5.96 -11.74 -9.65
N GLN A 104 6.83 -11.08 -10.42
CA GLN A 104 8.20 -11.55 -10.64
C GLN A 104 8.99 -11.68 -9.33
N ASP A 105 8.67 -10.87 -8.33
CA ASP A 105 9.31 -10.88 -7.01
C ASP A 105 8.71 -11.91 -6.04
N GLY A 106 7.62 -12.60 -6.40
CA GLY A 106 7.05 -13.69 -5.60
C GLY A 106 5.52 -13.67 -5.50
N VAL A 107 5.00 -14.03 -4.32
CA VAL A 107 3.55 -14.18 -4.06
C VAL A 107 3.09 -13.48 -2.78
N ASN A 108 1.84 -13.00 -2.77
CA ASN A 108 1.15 -12.50 -1.57
C ASN A 108 -0.30 -12.98 -1.59
N VAL A 109 -0.70 -13.68 -0.53
CA VAL A 109 -1.92 -14.48 -0.50
C VAL A 109 -2.73 -14.17 0.76
N THR A 110 -4.01 -13.88 0.56
CA THR A 110 -5.02 -13.80 1.62
C THR A 110 -6.26 -14.56 1.15
N ILE A 111 -6.50 -15.75 1.69
CA ILE A 111 -7.62 -16.60 1.27
C ILE A 111 -8.41 -17.07 2.48
N LYS A 112 -9.65 -17.51 2.24
CA LYS A 112 -10.50 -18.13 3.26
C LYS A 112 -11.27 -19.31 2.69
N GLY A 113 -11.62 -20.23 3.58
CA GLY A 113 -12.46 -21.39 3.32
C GLY A 113 -12.41 -22.34 4.51
N HIS A 114 -12.92 -23.56 4.35
CA HIS A 114 -12.88 -24.55 5.42
C HIS A 114 -11.46 -24.86 5.87
N ALA A 115 -11.29 -25.10 7.17
CA ALA A 115 -10.01 -25.42 7.80
C ALA A 115 -9.25 -26.54 7.07
N GLN A 116 -9.94 -27.63 6.67
CA GLN A 116 -9.32 -28.71 5.90
C GLN A 116 -8.75 -28.23 4.55
N ALA A 117 -9.51 -27.43 3.80
CA ALA A 117 -9.08 -26.89 2.51
C ALA A 117 -7.88 -25.94 2.66
N ILE A 118 -7.82 -25.16 3.74
CA ILE A 118 -6.66 -24.32 4.08
C ILE A 118 -5.42 -25.19 4.36
N GLN A 119 -5.57 -26.29 5.09
CA GLN A 119 -4.47 -27.21 5.36
C GLN A 119 -3.96 -27.87 4.08
N GLU A 120 -4.85 -28.33 3.20
CA GLU A 120 -4.49 -28.91 1.89
C GLU A 120 -3.78 -27.87 1.00
N HIS A 121 -4.22 -26.61 1.03
CA HIS A 121 -3.54 -25.50 0.35
C HIS A 121 -2.11 -25.29 0.87
N ILE A 122 -1.91 -25.26 2.20
CA ILE A 122 -0.59 -25.08 2.81
C ILE A 122 0.37 -26.19 2.37
N GLU A 123 -0.07 -27.44 2.39
CA GLU A 123 0.73 -28.58 1.96
C GLU A 123 1.09 -28.50 0.48
N ALA A 124 0.13 -28.15 -0.37
CA ALA A 124 0.38 -27.96 -1.80
C ALA A 124 1.42 -26.85 -2.08
N VAL A 125 1.40 -25.76 -1.32
CA VAL A 125 2.40 -24.68 -1.44
C VAL A 125 3.78 -25.15 -0.97
N ARG A 126 3.86 -25.91 0.13
CA ARG A 126 5.13 -26.48 0.64
C ARG A 126 5.76 -27.43 -0.37
N MET A 127 4.95 -28.19 -1.10
CA MET A 127 5.40 -29.15 -2.11
C MET A 127 5.66 -28.50 -3.49
N HIS A 128 5.27 -27.25 -3.70
CA HIS A 128 5.43 -26.60 -5.01
C HIS A 128 6.92 -26.34 -5.30
N PRO A 129 7.47 -26.71 -6.48
CA PRO A 129 8.91 -26.65 -6.75
C PRO A 129 9.56 -25.27 -6.53
N ILE A 130 8.86 -24.20 -6.91
CA ILE A 130 9.37 -22.82 -6.82
C ILE A 130 9.03 -22.16 -5.46
N LEU A 131 7.91 -22.54 -4.86
CA LEU A 131 7.38 -21.85 -3.68
C LEU A 131 7.74 -22.57 -2.40
N GLY A 132 7.87 -23.90 -2.41
CA GLY A 132 8.39 -24.69 -1.31
C GLY A 132 9.88 -24.45 -1.12
N ASN A 133 10.67 -24.67 -2.17
CA ASN A 133 12.13 -24.47 -2.32
C ASN A 133 13.04 -24.80 -1.10
N GLY A 134 12.54 -25.52 -0.09
CA GLY A 134 13.22 -25.79 1.17
C GLY A 134 13.21 -24.62 2.19
N GLU A 135 12.74 -23.43 1.81
CA GLU A 135 12.65 -22.29 2.71
C GLU A 135 11.27 -22.22 3.39
N ALA A 136 11.28 -22.07 4.71
CA ALA A 136 10.05 -21.98 5.48
C ALA A 136 9.22 -20.73 5.12
N ILE A 137 7.90 -20.88 5.18
CA ILE A 137 6.91 -19.84 4.89
C ILE A 137 6.12 -19.57 6.16
N ASP A 138 6.01 -18.29 6.51
CA ASP A 138 5.25 -17.83 7.68
C ASP A 138 3.74 -17.79 7.39
N PHE A 139 3.09 -18.95 7.46
CA PHE A 139 1.64 -19.09 7.30
C PHE A 139 0.92 -18.61 8.56
N LYS A 140 0.07 -17.59 8.41
CA LYS A 140 -0.75 -17.03 9.49
C LYS A 140 -2.19 -17.48 9.29
N VAL A 141 -2.66 -18.32 10.20
CA VAL A 141 -4.04 -18.84 10.20
C VAL A 141 -4.81 -18.13 11.29
N ALA A 142 -6.05 -17.74 11.00
CA ALA A 142 -6.95 -17.15 11.97
C ALA A 142 -8.40 -17.58 11.71
N PRO A 143 -9.28 -17.51 12.72
CA PRO A 143 -10.70 -17.76 12.50
C PRO A 143 -11.28 -16.73 11.52
N ALA A 144 -12.17 -17.19 10.62
CA ALA A 144 -12.94 -16.27 9.79
C ALA A 144 -13.96 -15.49 10.64
N ALA A 145 -14.40 -14.34 10.15
CA ALA A 145 -15.43 -13.55 10.83
C ALA A 145 -16.76 -14.33 10.90
N THR A 146 -17.38 -14.39 12.08
CA THR A 146 -18.62 -15.15 12.34
C THR A 146 -19.85 -14.58 11.63
N SER A 147 -19.83 -13.31 11.26
CA SER A 147 -20.88 -12.64 10.47
C SER A 147 -20.23 -11.65 9.50
N PRO A 148 -19.78 -12.12 8.33
CA PRO A 148 -19.14 -11.24 7.36
C PRO A 148 -20.15 -10.21 6.84
N ASP A 149 -19.94 -8.94 7.14
CA ASP A 149 -20.70 -7.85 6.51
C ASP A 149 -20.47 -7.92 4.99
N SER A 150 -21.54 -8.03 4.22
CA SER A 150 -21.47 -8.16 2.75
C SER A 150 -20.70 -7.02 2.07
N VAL A 151 -20.72 -5.80 2.62
CA VAL A 151 -19.98 -4.66 2.09
C VAL A 151 -18.49 -4.83 2.36
N VAL A 152 -18.11 -5.19 3.58
CA VAL A 152 -16.71 -5.43 3.96
C VAL A 152 -16.15 -6.55 3.10
N THR A 153 -16.85 -7.68 3.04
CA THR A 153 -16.46 -8.89 2.31
C THR A 153 -16.24 -8.62 0.83
N ARG A 154 -17.10 -7.81 0.20
CA ARG A 154 -16.94 -7.41 -1.20
C ARG A 154 -15.81 -6.40 -1.40
N GLU A 155 -15.63 -5.45 -0.48
CA GLU A 155 -14.56 -4.46 -0.58
C GLU A 155 -13.16 -5.08 -0.34
N THR A 156 -13.08 -6.04 0.56
CA THR A 156 -11.89 -6.87 0.77
C THR A 156 -11.77 -7.92 -0.33
N GLY A 157 -12.83 -8.22 -1.09
CA GLY A 157 -12.75 -9.25 -2.14
C GLY A 157 -12.52 -10.64 -1.57
N MET A 158 -13.11 -10.91 -0.39
CA MET A 158 -13.21 -12.22 0.23
C MET A 158 -14.49 -12.95 -0.24
N ASP A 159 -15.34 -12.30 -1.04
CA ASP A 159 -16.58 -12.87 -1.58
C ASP A 159 -16.35 -13.85 -2.74
N LYS A 160 -15.19 -13.76 -3.40
CA LYS A 160 -14.81 -14.62 -4.54
C LYS A 160 -13.30 -14.81 -4.60
N LEU A 161 -12.86 -15.79 -5.37
CA LEU A 161 -11.45 -15.97 -5.69
C LEU A 161 -10.98 -14.92 -6.71
N SER A 162 -9.80 -14.33 -6.46
CA SER A 162 -9.11 -13.44 -7.38
C SER A 162 -7.62 -13.75 -7.41
N VAL A 163 -7.17 -14.41 -8.47
CA VAL A 163 -5.74 -14.67 -8.72
C VAL A 163 -5.25 -13.75 -9.83
N LYS A 164 -4.33 -12.83 -9.50
CA LYS A 164 -3.88 -11.76 -10.41
C LYS A 164 -2.37 -11.74 -10.56
N ALA A 165 -1.92 -11.77 -11.81
CA ALA A 165 -0.58 -11.34 -12.17
C ALA A 165 -0.44 -9.83 -11.93
N CYS A 166 0.59 -9.44 -11.19
CA CYS A 166 0.91 -8.07 -10.84
C CYS A 166 2.37 -7.79 -11.23
N LYS A 167 2.73 -6.50 -11.34
CA LYS A 167 4.15 -6.12 -11.51
C LYS A 167 4.98 -6.44 -10.27
N GLU A 168 4.33 -6.35 -9.12
CA GLU A 168 4.93 -6.39 -7.79
C GLU A 168 3.91 -6.98 -6.82
N VAL A 169 4.34 -7.88 -5.92
CA VAL A 169 3.44 -8.42 -4.87
C VAL A 169 2.85 -7.31 -4.00
N VAL A 170 3.68 -6.30 -3.72
CA VAL A 170 3.34 -5.07 -3.00
C VAL A 170 4.08 -3.91 -3.65
N SER A 171 3.35 -2.90 -4.10
CA SER A 171 3.91 -1.83 -4.93
C SER A 171 4.54 -0.72 -4.12
N LEU A 172 5.84 -0.53 -4.27
CA LEU A 172 6.60 0.57 -3.68
C LEU A 172 6.93 1.58 -4.79
N GLY A 173 6.60 2.86 -4.55
CA GLY A 173 6.84 3.96 -5.48
C GLY A 173 5.78 4.17 -6.59
N PRO A 174 5.98 5.22 -7.42
CA PRO A 174 5.03 5.58 -8.46
C PRO A 174 4.86 4.47 -9.51
N ARG A 175 3.61 4.20 -9.89
CA ARG A 175 3.28 3.24 -10.96
C ARG A 175 4.08 3.57 -12.24
N GLY A 176 5.05 2.72 -12.57
CA GLY A 176 5.87 2.83 -13.79
C GLY A 176 7.16 3.64 -13.66
N GLY A 177 7.53 4.13 -12.47
CA GLY A 177 8.82 4.77 -12.21
C GLY A 177 9.58 3.98 -11.15
N GLY A 178 10.66 3.31 -11.55
CA GLY A 178 11.42 2.38 -10.73
C GLY A 178 11.92 2.99 -9.41
N THR A 179 11.29 2.61 -8.30
CA THR A 179 11.91 2.62 -6.97
C THR A 179 12.11 1.18 -6.50
N ALA A 180 12.47 0.30 -7.43
CA ALA A 180 12.76 -1.09 -7.13
C ALA A 180 14.15 -1.16 -6.48
N ALA A 181 14.24 -0.80 -5.21
CA ALA A 181 15.38 -1.22 -4.41
C ALA A 181 15.42 -2.74 -4.43
N SER A 182 16.60 -3.28 -4.72
CA SER A 182 16.78 -4.72 -4.80
C SER A 182 16.58 -5.34 -3.42
N LEU A 183 15.91 -6.51 -3.40
CA LEU A 183 15.56 -7.23 -2.17
C LEU A 183 16.78 -7.82 -1.46
N ASP A 184 17.96 -7.83 -2.09
CA ASP A 184 19.25 -8.13 -1.44
C ASP A 184 19.59 -7.14 -0.31
N ARG A 185 19.03 -5.92 -0.36
CA ARG A 185 19.20 -4.89 0.68
C ARG A 185 18.16 -4.93 1.77
N THR A 186 17.29 -5.93 1.78
CA THR A 186 16.30 -6.15 2.84
C THR A 186 16.98 -6.16 4.22
N ALA A 187 16.37 -5.49 5.21
CA ALA A 187 16.90 -5.43 6.57
C ALA A 187 16.80 -6.77 7.30
N ALA A 188 17.57 -6.92 8.36
CA ALA A 188 17.48 -8.10 9.23
C ALA A 188 16.11 -8.20 9.89
N HIS A 189 15.61 -9.43 10.00
CA HIS A 189 14.38 -9.76 10.69
C HIS A 189 14.62 -9.93 12.19
N ALA A 190 13.68 -9.42 12.99
CA ALA A 190 13.61 -9.61 14.43
C ALA A 190 12.35 -10.36 14.79
N SER A 191 12.44 -11.41 15.61
CA SER A 191 11.25 -12.01 16.23
C SER A 191 10.49 -10.96 17.05
N ALA A 192 9.24 -11.25 17.44
CA ALA A 192 8.46 -10.36 18.28
C ALA A 192 9.20 -10.03 19.59
N GLU A 193 9.81 -11.04 20.23
CA GLU A 193 10.55 -10.94 21.47
C GLU A 193 11.85 -10.15 21.30
N ALA A 194 12.61 -10.43 20.24
CA ALA A 194 13.83 -9.68 19.94
C ALA A 194 13.51 -8.21 19.66
N PHE A 195 12.45 -7.95 18.89
CA PHE A 195 11.98 -6.59 18.59
C PHE A 195 11.53 -5.85 19.86
N HIS A 196 10.76 -6.52 20.73
CA HIS A 196 10.35 -5.97 22.02
C HIS A 196 11.54 -5.66 22.92
N LYS A 197 12.50 -6.59 23.01
CA LYS A 197 13.72 -6.42 23.80
C LYS A 197 14.52 -5.21 23.32
N VAL A 198 14.70 -5.05 22.01
CA VAL A 198 15.46 -3.92 21.45
C VAL A 198 14.76 -2.59 21.71
N LEU A 199 13.43 -2.55 21.65
CA LEU A 199 12.66 -1.37 22.07
C LEU A 199 12.85 -1.06 23.55
N HIS A 200 12.80 -2.07 24.41
CA HIS A 200 12.98 -1.90 25.85
C HIS A 200 14.40 -1.42 26.21
N GLU A 201 15.43 -1.97 25.57
CA GLU A 201 16.83 -1.55 25.72
C GLU A 201 17.05 -0.14 25.19
N ALA A 202 16.47 0.21 24.05
CA ALA A 202 16.56 1.55 23.49
C ALA A 202 15.89 2.59 24.40
N LYS A 203 14.72 2.27 24.95
CA LYS A 203 14.02 3.09 25.95
C LYS A 203 14.87 3.33 27.19
N THR A 204 15.53 2.29 27.69
CA THR A 204 16.32 2.35 28.93
C THR A 204 17.66 3.07 28.74
N SER A 205 18.33 2.85 27.61
CA SER A 205 19.65 3.42 27.33
C SER A 205 19.61 4.82 26.71
N GLY A 206 18.46 5.25 26.19
CA GLY A 206 18.35 6.49 25.42
C GLY A 206 19.07 6.43 24.06
N SER A 207 19.35 5.23 23.55
CA SER A 207 19.98 5.07 22.23
C SER A 207 19.16 5.76 21.13
N PRO A 208 19.80 6.36 20.11
CA PRO A 208 19.09 7.06 19.03
C PRO A 208 18.34 6.06 18.14
N THR A 209 17.12 5.72 18.56
CA THR A 209 16.24 4.74 17.92
C THR A 209 14.93 5.42 17.50
N VAL A 210 14.41 5.02 16.34
CA VAL A 210 13.10 5.43 15.84
C VAL A 210 12.31 4.22 15.37
N LEU A 211 11.01 4.27 15.61
CA LEU A 211 10.04 3.34 15.02
C LEU A 211 9.51 3.95 13.72
N LEU A 212 9.43 3.15 12.65
CA LEU A 212 8.86 3.57 11.37
C LEU A 212 7.71 2.66 10.98
N ASP A 213 6.49 3.21 11.03
CA ASP A 213 5.28 2.55 10.58
C ASP A 213 5.22 2.58 9.04
N ALA A 214 5.35 1.43 8.38
CA ALA A 214 5.28 1.36 6.93
C ALA A 214 3.83 1.25 6.39
N ARG A 215 2.82 1.50 7.23
CA ARG A 215 1.40 1.37 6.87
C ARG A 215 0.80 2.66 6.34
N ASN A 216 -0.39 2.55 5.75
CA ASN A 216 -1.17 3.73 5.38
C ASN A 216 -1.76 4.39 6.62
N ILE A 217 -1.99 5.70 6.54
CA ILE A 217 -2.47 6.51 7.67
C ILE A 217 -3.75 5.96 8.32
N TYR A 218 -4.69 5.40 7.55
CA TYR A 218 -5.92 4.85 8.11
C TYR A 218 -5.68 3.61 8.98
N GLU A 219 -4.58 2.88 8.76
CA GLU A 219 -4.18 1.72 9.54
C GLU A 219 -3.54 2.18 10.86
N SER A 220 -2.62 3.14 10.81
CA SER A 220 -1.95 3.69 11.99
C SER A 220 -2.90 4.41 12.94
N ARG A 221 -3.98 5.00 12.43
CA ARG A 221 -4.99 5.70 13.25
C ARG A 221 -5.63 4.83 14.32
N ILE A 222 -5.78 3.53 14.08
CA ILE A 222 -6.51 2.65 15.02
C ILE A 222 -5.60 1.81 15.89
N GLY A 223 -4.28 1.81 15.63
CA GLY A 223 -3.30 1.16 16.47
C GLY A 223 -1.90 1.43 15.99
N GLN A 224 -0.95 1.63 16.90
CA GLN A 224 0.46 1.88 16.59
C GLN A 224 1.35 1.56 17.80
N PHE A 225 2.64 1.38 17.55
CA PHE A 225 3.61 1.26 18.64
C PHE A 225 3.76 2.59 19.38
N GLN A 226 3.72 2.55 20.70
CA GLN A 226 3.98 3.68 21.57
C GLN A 226 4.98 3.25 22.64
N VAL A 227 6.15 3.89 22.64
CA VAL A 227 7.24 3.59 23.58
C VAL A 227 7.80 4.92 24.08
N ASP A 228 7.74 5.13 25.40
CA ASP A 228 8.27 6.36 25.98
C ASP A 228 9.74 6.56 25.61
N GLY A 229 10.09 7.79 25.20
CA GLY A 229 11.45 8.15 24.80
C GLY A 229 11.85 7.72 23.38
N ILE A 230 11.04 6.93 22.67
CA ILE A 230 11.29 6.53 21.28
C ILE A 230 10.23 7.15 20.38
N SER A 231 10.66 7.87 19.34
CA SER A 231 9.74 8.47 18.38
C SER A 231 9.20 7.41 17.42
N THR A 232 7.87 7.26 17.39
CA THR A 232 7.16 6.51 16.35
C THR A 232 6.82 7.45 15.20
N LEU A 233 7.49 7.26 14.08
CA LEU A 233 7.22 7.95 12.83
C LEU A 233 6.14 7.18 12.07
N ALA A 234 4.93 7.73 12.03
CA ALA A 234 3.81 7.23 11.23
C ALA A 234 3.58 8.15 10.02
N PRO A 235 4.14 7.83 8.84
CA PRO A 235 4.02 8.65 7.64
C PRO A 235 2.54 8.88 7.28
N PRO A 236 2.13 10.12 6.98
CA PRO A 236 0.76 10.43 6.57
C PRO A 236 0.51 10.03 5.10
N ILE A 237 0.77 8.76 4.76
CA ILE A 237 0.65 8.23 3.40
C ILE A 237 -0.71 7.59 3.18
N ARG A 238 -1.28 7.80 1.99
CA ARG A 238 -2.56 7.19 1.59
C ARG A 238 -2.36 5.78 1.05
N SER A 239 -1.21 5.57 0.43
CA SER A 239 -0.82 4.36 -0.23
C SER A 239 0.64 4.05 0.07
N PHE A 240 0.99 2.78 0.16
CA PHE A 240 2.37 2.34 0.39
C PHE A 240 3.33 2.86 -0.68
N SER A 241 2.85 3.07 -1.92
CA SER A 241 3.61 3.69 -2.99
C SER A 241 4.08 5.12 -2.71
N ASP A 242 3.51 5.80 -1.72
CA ASP A 242 3.91 7.16 -1.30
C ASP A 242 5.05 7.15 -0.26
N LEU A 243 5.35 5.99 0.35
CA LEU A 243 6.37 5.88 1.40
C LEU A 243 7.77 6.34 0.94
N PRO A 244 8.26 6.01 -0.28
CA PRO A 244 9.56 6.48 -0.76
C PRO A 244 9.71 8.00 -0.72
N ALA A 245 8.71 8.72 -1.21
CA ALA A 245 8.72 10.18 -1.24
C ALA A 245 8.70 10.78 0.17
N TRP A 246 8.01 10.13 1.10
CA TRP A 246 8.03 10.52 2.51
C TRP A 246 9.40 10.28 3.14
N ILE A 247 10.01 9.10 2.92
CA ILE A 247 11.36 8.78 3.41
C ILE A 247 12.37 9.82 2.90
N ASP A 248 12.31 10.16 1.61
CA ASP A 248 13.22 11.14 1.00
C ASP A 248 13.08 12.51 1.64
N SER A 249 11.85 12.95 1.88
CA SER A 249 11.56 14.24 2.49
C SER A 249 11.91 14.29 3.98
N ASN A 250 12.05 13.13 4.64
CA ASN A 250 12.32 12.99 6.07
C ASN A 250 13.66 12.28 6.34
N ALA A 251 14.56 12.20 5.34
CA ALA A 251 15.80 11.46 5.44
C ALA A 251 16.66 11.87 6.65
N ALA A 252 16.65 13.17 7.00
CA ALA A 252 17.38 13.72 8.14
C ALA A 252 16.88 13.21 9.50
N THR A 253 15.61 12.82 9.63
CA THR A 253 15.07 12.29 10.90
C THR A 253 15.40 10.81 11.10
N LEU A 254 15.79 10.13 10.03
CA LEU A 254 16.11 8.70 10.00
C LEU A 254 17.63 8.46 10.01
N ARG A 255 18.41 9.32 9.36
CA ARG A 255 19.86 9.15 9.18
C ARG A 255 20.59 9.09 10.54
N GLY A 256 21.50 8.12 10.67
CA GLY A 256 22.35 7.94 11.85
C GLY A 256 21.61 7.36 13.06
N LYS A 257 20.36 6.91 12.89
CA LYS A 257 19.56 6.27 13.93
C LYS A 257 19.35 4.81 13.62
N ARG A 258 19.09 4.01 14.65
CA ARG A 258 18.50 2.68 14.49
C ARG A 258 17.04 2.81 14.10
N VAL A 259 16.66 2.25 12.96
CA VAL A 259 15.29 2.29 12.45
C VAL A 259 14.63 0.92 12.61
N LEU A 260 13.65 0.85 13.51
CA LEU A 260 12.81 -0.33 13.72
C LEU A 260 11.54 -0.21 12.88
N MET A 261 11.42 -1.03 11.84
CA MET A 261 10.32 -0.97 10.89
C MET A 261 9.27 -2.04 11.17
N TYR A 262 8.01 -1.68 11.00
CA TYR A 262 6.91 -2.63 11.11
C TYR A 262 5.77 -2.32 10.14
N CYS A 263 4.95 -3.34 9.86
CA CYS A 263 3.66 -3.21 9.19
C CYS A 263 2.75 -4.35 9.67
N THR A 264 1.53 -4.48 9.11
CA THR A 264 0.54 -5.48 9.54
C THR A 264 1.09 -6.91 9.60
N GLY A 265 1.77 -7.37 8.54
CA GLY A 265 2.17 -8.77 8.37
C GLY A 265 3.58 -8.99 7.80
N GLY A 266 4.44 -7.97 7.80
CA GLY A 266 5.84 -8.03 7.35
C GLY A 266 6.08 -7.65 5.87
N VAL A 267 5.20 -8.05 4.95
CA VAL A 267 5.43 -7.95 3.48
C VAL A 267 5.87 -6.58 2.93
N ARG A 268 5.42 -5.47 3.56
CA ARG A 268 5.80 -4.10 3.17
C ARG A 268 7.21 -3.74 3.64
N CYS A 269 7.60 -4.22 4.82
CA CYS A 269 8.89 -3.92 5.44
C CYS A 269 10.05 -4.47 4.61
N GLU A 270 9.86 -5.58 3.89
CA GLU A 270 10.89 -6.13 3.00
C GLU A 270 11.37 -5.08 1.99
N ARG A 271 10.44 -4.48 1.25
CA ARG A 271 10.77 -3.46 0.24
C ARG A 271 11.11 -2.11 0.86
N ALA A 272 10.40 -1.73 1.92
CA ALA A 272 10.60 -0.43 2.54
C ALA A 272 11.97 -0.33 3.21
N SER A 273 12.43 -1.40 3.86
CA SER A 273 13.76 -1.48 4.46
C SER A 273 14.87 -1.54 3.41
N ALA A 274 14.67 -2.32 2.34
CA ALA A 274 15.58 -2.32 1.19
C ALA A 274 15.71 -0.92 0.56
N TYR A 275 14.60 -0.19 0.42
CA TYR A 275 14.61 1.17 -0.07
C TYR A 275 15.34 2.13 0.88
N LEU A 276 15.11 2.03 2.18
CA LEU A 276 15.79 2.86 3.18
C LEU A 276 17.30 2.62 3.15
N ARG A 277 17.73 1.36 3.20
CA ARG A 277 19.16 0.98 3.13
C ARG A 277 19.81 1.37 1.79
N SER A 278 19.04 1.43 0.70
CA SER A 278 19.55 1.90 -0.60
C SER A 278 19.98 3.38 -0.60
N LYS A 279 19.63 4.15 0.43
CA LYS A 279 20.06 5.55 0.60
C LYS A 279 21.53 5.68 1.00
N GLY A 280 22.20 4.59 1.38
CA GLY A 280 23.62 4.56 1.68
C GLY A 280 23.93 5.00 3.11
N GLU A 281 25.07 5.67 3.28
CA GLU A 281 25.65 5.97 4.59
C GLU A 281 24.67 6.61 5.58
N GLY A 282 24.61 6.02 6.77
CA GLY A 282 23.74 6.45 7.86
C GLY A 282 22.32 5.88 7.77
N PHE A 283 22.05 4.95 6.86
CA PHE A 283 20.79 4.20 6.76
C PHE A 283 21.00 2.68 6.90
N ASP A 284 22.09 2.27 7.52
CA ASP A 284 22.53 0.87 7.58
C ASP A 284 21.86 0.09 8.73
N ASP A 285 21.65 0.73 9.89
CA ASP A 285 21.04 0.12 11.09
C ASP A 285 19.51 0.12 10.99
N VAL A 286 19.01 -0.77 10.15
CA VAL A 286 17.57 -1.01 9.96
C VAL A 286 17.25 -2.43 10.36
N VAL A 287 16.20 -2.60 11.16
CA VAL A 287 15.67 -3.89 11.58
C VAL A 287 14.16 -3.91 11.35
N GLN A 288 13.63 -5.03 10.88
CA GLN A 288 12.19 -5.18 10.64
C GLN A 288 11.57 -6.27 11.50
N LEU A 289 10.35 -6.02 11.97
CA LEU A 289 9.57 -6.98 12.75
C LEU A 289 9.12 -8.15 11.86
N PHE A 290 9.66 -9.34 12.15
CA PHE A 290 9.30 -10.59 11.50
C PHE A 290 7.81 -10.89 11.69
N GLY A 291 7.11 -11.21 10.60
CA GLY A 291 5.68 -11.47 10.62
C GLY A 291 4.78 -10.27 10.97
N GLY A 292 5.38 -9.08 11.20
CA GLY A 292 4.68 -7.83 11.47
C GLY A 292 3.93 -7.78 12.80
N ILE A 293 3.04 -6.78 12.92
CA ILE A 293 2.22 -6.57 14.10
C ILE A 293 1.42 -7.83 14.48
N GLN A 294 0.99 -8.62 13.50
CA GLN A 294 0.26 -9.87 13.74
C GLN A 294 1.04 -10.83 14.66
N ARG A 295 2.29 -11.17 14.32
CA ARG A 295 3.12 -12.05 15.16
C ARG A 295 3.48 -11.41 16.49
N TYR A 296 3.68 -10.10 16.50
CA TYR A 296 3.94 -9.38 17.75
C TYR A 296 2.76 -9.46 18.73
N MET A 297 1.52 -9.27 18.26
CA MET A 297 0.33 -9.36 19.11
C MET A 297 0.01 -10.80 19.54
N GLU A 298 0.42 -11.81 18.77
CA GLU A 298 0.33 -13.22 19.20
C GLU A 298 1.30 -13.53 20.35
N CYS A 299 2.52 -12.96 20.32
CA CYS A 299 3.48 -13.09 21.42
C CYS A 299 3.14 -12.21 22.63
N TYR A 300 2.46 -11.08 22.41
CA TYR A 300 2.06 -10.10 23.43
C TYR A 300 0.55 -9.84 23.35
N PRO A 301 -0.30 -10.79 23.79
CA PRO A 301 -1.77 -10.68 23.67
C PRO A 301 -2.35 -9.47 24.40
N GLU A 302 -1.72 -9.02 25.49
CA GLU A 302 -2.04 -7.79 26.22
C GLU A 302 -1.62 -6.50 25.48
N GLY A 303 -0.95 -6.62 24.33
CA GLY A 303 -0.56 -5.54 23.43
C GLY A 303 0.91 -5.12 23.56
N GLY A 304 1.57 -5.36 24.69
CA GLY A 304 2.94 -4.89 24.94
C GLY A 304 3.10 -3.40 24.60
N PHE A 305 4.07 -3.05 23.75
CA PHE A 305 4.24 -1.69 23.23
C PHE A 305 3.29 -1.28 22.09
N PHE A 306 2.49 -2.19 21.54
CA PHE A 306 1.50 -1.87 20.51
C PHE A 306 0.17 -1.54 21.16
N LEU A 307 -0.34 -0.33 20.94
CA LEU A 307 -1.62 0.13 21.49
C LEU A 307 -2.70 0.19 20.41
N GLY A 308 -3.92 -0.22 20.75
CA GLY A 308 -5.08 -0.19 19.87
C GLY A 308 -5.25 -1.49 19.07
N LYS A 309 -5.70 -1.35 17.82
CA LYS A 309 -6.04 -2.46 16.92
C LYS A 309 -5.15 -2.47 15.68
N ASN A 310 -4.75 -3.65 15.25
CA ASN A 310 -4.07 -3.88 13.98
C ASN A 310 -5.09 -3.95 12.84
N PHE A 311 -5.09 -2.98 11.94
CA PHE A 311 -5.91 -3.03 10.73
C PHE A 311 -5.53 -4.21 9.83
N VAL A 312 -6.51 -5.01 9.43
CA VAL A 312 -6.33 -6.17 8.54
C VAL A 312 -7.18 -6.04 7.27
N PHE A 313 -6.72 -6.66 6.18
CA PHE A 313 -7.31 -6.52 4.84
C PHE A 313 -8.27 -7.67 4.51
N ASP A 314 -9.06 -8.10 5.49
CA ASP A 314 -10.03 -9.19 5.40
C ASP A 314 -11.30 -8.84 6.19
N ASP A 315 -12.21 -9.79 6.31
CA ASP A 315 -13.55 -9.57 6.86
C ASP A 315 -13.55 -9.10 8.32
N ARG A 316 -12.45 -9.28 9.04
CA ARG A 316 -12.32 -8.85 10.44
C ARG A 316 -12.09 -7.35 10.58
N ILE A 317 -11.65 -6.65 9.52
CA ILE A 317 -11.32 -5.21 9.48
C ILE A 317 -10.12 -4.80 10.35
N ALA A 318 -10.12 -5.22 11.61
CA ALA A 318 -9.03 -5.01 12.55
C ALA A 318 -9.02 -6.12 13.61
N VAL A 319 -7.85 -6.39 14.18
CA VAL A 319 -7.64 -7.32 15.29
C VAL A 319 -7.06 -6.55 16.46
N GLY A 320 -7.71 -6.61 17.62
CA GLY A 320 -7.28 -5.93 18.85
C GLY A 320 -6.50 -6.84 19.77
N SER A 321 -5.69 -6.25 20.65
CA SER A 321 -5.16 -6.91 21.84
C SER A 321 -6.24 -7.06 22.90
N GLU A 322 -5.94 -7.78 23.98
CA GLU A 322 -6.77 -7.82 25.19
C GLU A 322 -6.91 -6.44 25.85
N ASN A 323 -5.95 -5.53 25.61
CA ASN A 323 -6.06 -4.13 26.00
C ASN A 323 -7.14 -3.40 25.19
N PRO A 324 -8.23 -2.90 25.82
CA PRO A 324 -9.36 -2.28 25.13
C PRO A 324 -9.12 -0.81 24.76
N THR A 325 -7.89 -0.30 24.90
CA THR A 325 -7.57 1.12 24.66
C THR A 325 -7.85 1.52 23.23
N VAL A 326 -8.76 2.48 23.06
CA VAL A 326 -9.07 3.09 21.77
C VAL A 326 -8.12 4.26 21.52
N VAL A 327 -7.17 4.08 20.60
CA VAL A 327 -6.22 5.15 20.24
C VAL A 327 -6.74 6.07 19.14
N GLY A 328 -7.69 5.59 18.34
CA GLY A 328 -8.23 6.33 17.21
C GLY A 328 -9.24 7.39 17.63
N THR A 329 -9.35 8.41 16.80
CA THR A 329 -10.29 9.52 17.02
C THR A 329 -11.14 9.76 15.79
N CYS A 330 -12.40 10.09 16.00
CA CYS A 330 -13.35 10.47 14.96
C CYS A 330 -12.84 11.68 14.17
N ALA A 331 -12.78 11.56 12.84
CA ALA A 331 -12.32 12.61 11.94
C ALA A 331 -13.24 13.84 11.88
N ALA A 332 -14.42 13.78 12.51
CA ALA A 332 -15.42 14.84 12.55
C ALA A 332 -15.48 15.55 13.92
N CYS A 333 -15.57 14.79 15.03
CA CYS A 333 -15.80 15.33 16.37
C CYS A 333 -14.71 14.97 17.39
N THR A 334 -13.62 14.34 16.96
CA THR A 334 -12.45 13.93 17.77
C THR A 334 -12.71 12.97 18.92
N LEU A 335 -13.96 12.52 19.14
CA LEU A 335 -14.28 11.47 20.12
C LEU A 335 -13.59 10.14 19.76
N PRO A 336 -13.25 9.30 20.75
CA PRO A 336 -12.63 8.00 20.51
C PRO A 336 -13.42 7.13 19.53
N SER A 337 -12.73 6.49 18.60
CA SER A 337 -13.30 5.57 17.61
C SER A 337 -12.18 4.75 16.99
N ASP A 338 -12.39 3.45 16.78
CA ASP A 338 -11.45 2.55 16.10
C ASP A 338 -12.15 1.58 15.12
N ASP A 339 -13.42 1.84 14.82
CA ASP A 339 -14.26 0.97 14.00
C ASP A 339 -14.43 1.52 12.57
N TYR A 340 -13.98 0.73 11.60
CA TYR A 340 -14.15 1.00 10.17
C TYR A 340 -15.28 0.19 9.53
N SER A 341 -16.14 -0.50 10.28
CA SER A 341 -17.21 -1.37 9.74
C SER A 341 -18.16 -0.65 8.80
N ALA A 342 -18.43 0.64 9.03
CA ALA A 342 -19.26 1.45 8.14
C ALA A 342 -18.63 1.75 6.76
N ARG A 343 -17.34 1.44 6.55
CA ARG A 343 -16.58 1.63 5.30
C ARG A 343 -16.70 3.03 4.71
N LEU A 344 -16.79 4.04 5.59
CA LEU A 344 -16.90 5.43 5.17
C LEU A 344 -15.62 5.93 4.54
N ARG A 345 -15.75 6.81 3.55
CA ARG A 345 -14.66 7.23 2.69
C ARG A 345 -14.67 8.72 2.51
N CYS A 346 -13.48 9.30 2.42
CA CYS A 346 -13.32 10.70 2.11
C CYS A 346 -13.92 11.01 0.72
N ARG A 347 -14.75 12.05 0.63
CA ARG A 347 -15.40 12.45 -0.63
C ARG A 347 -14.41 12.82 -1.75
N GLN A 348 -13.21 13.27 -1.40
CA GLN A 348 -12.21 13.74 -2.37
C GLN A 348 -11.21 12.65 -2.81
N CYS A 349 -10.71 11.84 -1.87
CA CYS A 349 -9.65 10.85 -2.17
C CYS A 349 -10.08 9.40 -1.97
N ARG A 350 -11.30 9.15 -1.48
CA ARG A 350 -11.87 7.82 -1.20
C ARG A 350 -11.13 6.97 -0.16
N MET A 351 -10.12 7.53 0.51
CA MET A 351 -9.45 6.91 1.66
C MET A 351 -10.45 6.68 2.81
N LEU A 352 -10.29 5.57 3.54
CA LEU A 352 -11.13 5.26 4.69
C LEU A 352 -11.09 6.39 5.73
N LEU A 353 -12.27 6.71 6.27
CA LEU A 353 -12.48 7.67 7.33
C LEU A 353 -12.99 6.97 8.57
N LEU A 354 -12.40 7.34 9.70
CA LEU A 354 -12.75 6.84 11.01
C LEU A 354 -13.74 7.82 11.64
N LEU A 355 -14.99 7.39 11.83
CA LEU A 355 -16.04 8.21 12.43
C LEU A 355 -16.69 7.45 13.58
N CYS A 356 -16.97 8.14 14.69
CA CYS A 356 -17.76 7.55 15.78
C CYS A 356 -19.22 7.31 15.34
N GLN A 357 -19.91 6.42 16.05
CA GLN A 357 -21.29 6.03 15.73
C GLN A 357 -22.26 7.21 15.59
N THR A 358 -22.14 8.24 16.42
CA THR A 358 -22.95 9.47 16.33
C THR A 358 -22.70 10.26 15.03
N CYS A 359 -21.46 10.31 14.56
CA CYS A 359 -21.17 10.96 13.28
C CYS A 359 -21.62 10.10 12.09
N GLN A 360 -21.57 8.76 12.25
CA GLN A 360 -22.04 7.82 11.24
C GLN A 360 -23.56 7.93 11.00
N SER A 361 -24.35 8.19 12.04
CA SER A 361 -25.82 8.26 11.96
C SER A 361 -26.36 9.54 11.32
N ARG A 362 -25.50 10.50 10.98
CA ARG A 362 -25.93 11.72 10.28
C ARG A 362 -26.43 11.41 8.87
N PRO A 363 -27.56 11.99 8.42
CA PRO A 363 -28.12 11.73 7.09
C PRO A 363 -27.15 12.03 5.93
N ASP A 364 -26.29 13.04 6.10
CA ASP A 364 -25.32 13.52 5.11
C ASP A 364 -23.93 12.87 5.25
N CYS A 365 -23.76 11.92 6.16
CA CYS A 365 -22.46 11.40 6.58
C CYS A 365 -21.58 10.90 5.42
N ARG A 366 -22.15 10.15 4.48
CA ARG A 366 -21.38 9.49 3.40
C ARG A 366 -20.70 10.47 2.44
N ASP A 367 -21.26 11.68 2.29
CA ASP A 367 -20.81 12.66 1.29
C ASP A 367 -20.19 13.92 1.91
N SER A 368 -20.34 14.13 3.22
CA SER A 368 -19.92 15.37 3.88
C SER A 368 -18.45 15.41 4.29
N PHE A 369 -17.78 14.26 4.51
CA PHE A 369 -16.48 14.27 5.18
C PHE A 369 -15.25 14.22 4.25
N ILE A 370 -14.27 15.05 4.60
CA ILE A 370 -12.96 15.14 3.97
C ILE A 370 -11.89 14.70 4.97
N CYS A 371 -10.93 13.90 4.54
CA CYS A 371 -9.79 13.49 5.38
C CYS A 371 -8.84 14.66 5.68
N GLU A 372 -8.05 14.52 6.74
CA GLU A 372 -7.05 15.48 7.18
C GLU A 372 -6.05 15.87 6.08
N LEU A 373 -5.64 14.91 5.25
CA LEU A 373 -4.69 15.17 4.17
C LEU A 373 -5.30 15.99 3.03
N CYS A 374 -6.60 15.80 2.75
CA CYS A 374 -7.30 16.60 1.75
C CYS A 374 -7.60 18.02 2.27
N LYS A 375 -7.94 18.15 3.56
CA LYS A 375 -8.11 19.44 4.24
C LYS A 375 -6.81 20.25 4.16
N ALA A 376 -5.67 19.65 4.54
CA ALA A 376 -4.36 20.29 4.50
C ALA A 376 -3.94 20.73 3.09
N SER A 377 -4.25 19.93 2.06
CA SER A 377 -3.97 20.32 0.66
C SER A 377 -4.85 21.47 0.17
N GLY A 378 -6.11 21.56 0.64
CA GLY A 378 -7.05 22.62 0.24
C GLY A 378 -6.77 23.97 0.91
N SER A 379 -6.19 23.98 2.11
CA SER A 379 -5.81 25.21 2.85
C SER A 379 -4.52 25.86 2.35
N SER A 380 -3.80 25.25 1.42
CA SER A 380 -2.56 25.81 0.84
C SER A 380 -2.79 26.76 -0.35
N GLY A 381 -4.05 27.18 -0.58
CA GLY A 381 -4.47 27.99 -1.73
C GLY A 381 -4.76 29.48 -1.47
N GLU A 382 -4.51 30.00 -0.27
CA GLU A 382 -4.67 31.43 0.02
C GLU A 382 -3.37 32.04 0.58
N SER A 383 -2.80 32.95 -0.22
CA SER A 383 -1.72 33.92 0.04
C SER A 383 -0.37 33.67 -0.66
N SER A 384 -0.23 34.24 -1.86
CA SER A 384 0.81 35.24 -2.17
C SER A 384 0.59 35.82 -3.57
N SER A 385 -0.39 36.72 -3.69
CA SER A 385 -0.37 37.75 -4.71
C SER A 385 0.82 38.68 -4.43
N THR A 386 2.00 38.34 -4.94
CA THR A 386 3.06 39.32 -5.12
C THR A 386 3.01 39.83 -6.55
N SER A 387 2.55 41.07 -6.64
CA SER A 387 2.67 41.99 -7.74
C SER A 387 4.04 41.91 -8.43
N LYS A 388 4.04 41.77 -9.75
CA LYS A 388 5.11 42.34 -10.58
C LYS A 388 4.51 43.07 -11.76
N ALA A 389 4.68 44.39 -11.67
CA ALA A 389 4.40 45.37 -12.68
C ALA A 389 5.21 45.13 -13.97
N SER A 390 4.55 45.44 -15.08
CA SER A 390 5.08 46.08 -16.29
C SER A 390 6.59 46.30 -16.34
N ARG A 391 7.25 45.67 -17.33
CA ARG A 391 8.33 46.30 -18.11
C ARG A 391 8.29 45.79 -19.56
N THR A 392 8.37 46.77 -20.44
CA THR A 392 8.31 46.79 -21.90
C THR A 392 9.65 46.43 -22.57
N GLY A 393 9.59 45.92 -23.81
CA GLY A 393 10.70 45.83 -24.79
C GLY A 393 11.63 44.64 -24.55
N ASP A 394 12.17 43.91 -25.52
CA ASP A 394 12.53 44.26 -26.90
C ASP A 394 12.62 42.97 -27.76
N LYS A 395 12.55 43.18 -29.07
CA LYS A 395 12.50 42.26 -30.20
C LYS A 395 13.71 41.32 -30.31
N GLY A 396 13.50 40.18 -30.95
CA GLY A 396 14.58 39.31 -31.43
C GLY A 396 14.06 38.23 -32.38
N MET A 397 13.92 38.61 -33.65
CA MET A 397 13.54 37.77 -34.80
C MET A 397 14.62 36.73 -35.11
N GLY A 398 14.23 35.53 -35.55
CA GLY A 398 15.16 34.54 -36.12
C GLY A 398 14.44 33.30 -36.64
N LYS A 399 13.79 33.42 -37.81
CA LYS A 399 13.36 32.28 -38.64
C LYS A 399 14.56 31.80 -39.47
N ALA A 400 14.67 30.49 -39.68
CA ALA A 400 15.11 29.95 -40.96
C ALA A 400 14.57 28.53 -41.16
N ASP A 401 13.83 28.38 -42.25
CA ASP A 401 13.33 27.16 -42.86
C ASP A 401 14.46 26.24 -43.34
N ALA A 402 14.22 24.93 -43.46
CA ALA A 402 14.15 24.26 -44.76
C ALA A 402 14.17 22.71 -44.70
N GLN A 403 13.26 22.16 -45.49
CA GLN A 403 13.36 20.97 -46.34
C GLN A 403 13.29 19.55 -45.75
N ALA A 404 12.12 18.98 -46.04
CA ALA A 404 11.84 17.57 -46.20
C ALA A 404 12.58 16.95 -47.40
N ARG A 405 12.97 15.67 -47.27
CA ARG A 405 12.83 14.63 -48.30
C ARG A 405 12.56 13.29 -47.61
N GLY A 406 11.51 12.60 -48.06
CA GLY A 406 11.09 11.31 -47.54
C GLY A 406 11.52 10.12 -48.41
N SER A 407 11.27 8.93 -47.86
CA SER A 407 11.03 7.70 -48.60
C SER A 407 10.29 6.74 -47.66
N GLY A 408 9.12 6.26 -48.08
CA GLY A 408 8.19 5.48 -47.26
C GLY A 408 8.27 3.97 -47.45
N ALA A 409 7.48 3.28 -46.63
CA ALA A 409 6.86 1.98 -46.88
C ALA A 409 5.69 1.88 -45.87
N ALA A 410 4.45 2.13 -46.32
CA ALA A 410 3.46 1.12 -46.73
C ALA A 410 2.82 0.40 -45.53
N SER A 411 1.58 0.78 -45.20
CA SER A 411 0.61 -0.10 -44.56
C SER A 411 -0.81 0.29 -44.97
N GLU A 412 -1.59 -0.75 -45.27
CA GLU A 412 -2.90 -0.82 -45.92
C GLU A 412 -3.97 0.17 -45.47
N GLN A 413 -4.68 0.75 -46.45
CA GLN A 413 -5.94 1.47 -46.28
C GLN A 413 -7.11 0.48 -46.42
N VAL A 414 -7.93 0.37 -45.37
CA VAL A 414 -9.30 -0.14 -45.48
C VAL A 414 -10.20 1.04 -45.82
N ALA A 415 -10.83 0.98 -46.99
CA ALA A 415 -11.82 1.95 -47.45
C ALA A 415 -13.16 1.76 -46.71
N CYS A 416 -13.79 2.86 -46.32
CA CYS A 416 -15.25 2.89 -46.15
C CYS A 416 -15.84 4.15 -46.78
N ALA A 417 -17.06 3.99 -47.27
CA ALA A 417 -17.67 4.74 -48.35
C ALA A 417 -17.98 6.21 -48.03
N SER A 418 -17.84 7.04 -49.07
CA SER A 418 -18.25 8.44 -49.15
C SER A 418 -19.78 8.56 -49.18
N VAL A 419 -20.35 9.30 -48.24
CA VAL A 419 -21.68 9.91 -48.36
C VAL A 419 -21.49 11.42 -48.34
N ASN A 420 -21.73 12.06 -49.49
CA ASN A 420 -21.73 13.50 -49.63
C ASN A 420 -22.97 14.09 -48.96
N GLY A 421 -22.76 14.83 -47.87
CA GLY A 421 -23.73 15.75 -47.29
C GLY A 421 -22.98 16.95 -46.74
N GLY A 422 -23.16 18.13 -47.34
CA GLY A 422 -22.56 19.37 -46.88
C GLY A 422 -23.03 19.73 -45.48
N GLY A 423 -22.11 19.72 -44.52
CA GLY A 423 -22.28 20.18 -43.15
C GLY A 423 -20.90 20.31 -42.52
N GLU A 424 -20.66 21.37 -41.76
CA GLU A 424 -19.41 21.59 -41.04
C GLU A 424 -18.94 20.30 -40.37
N SER A 425 -17.67 19.92 -40.61
CA SER A 425 -17.05 18.75 -39.98
C SER A 425 -17.06 18.95 -38.46
N SER A 426 -18.10 18.45 -37.80
CA SER A 426 -18.20 18.47 -36.36
C SER A 426 -17.28 17.38 -35.82
N ARG A 427 -16.04 17.77 -35.55
CA ARG A 427 -15.06 16.91 -34.86
C ARG A 427 -15.73 16.31 -33.62
N LEU A 428 -15.61 15.01 -33.43
CA LEU A 428 -16.16 14.33 -32.26
C LEU A 428 -15.56 14.93 -30.98
N ARG A 429 -16.38 15.41 -30.04
CA ARG A 429 -15.87 15.92 -28.76
C ARG A 429 -15.78 14.77 -27.76
N ILE A 430 -14.57 14.43 -27.34
CA ILE A 430 -14.29 13.37 -26.37
C ILE A 430 -13.93 14.01 -25.04
N LEU A 431 -14.75 13.77 -24.03
CA LEU A 431 -14.53 14.26 -22.68
C LEU A 431 -13.47 13.41 -21.97
N CYS A 432 -12.40 14.06 -21.53
CA CYS A 432 -11.21 13.44 -20.99
C CYS A 432 -11.11 13.69 -19.48
N PHE A 433 -11.55 12.73 -18.67
CA PHE A 433 -11.43 12.77 -17.21
C PHE A 433 -10.08 12.20 -16.76
N HIS A 434 -9.38 12.96 -15.93
CA HIS A 434 -8.09 12.53 -15.37
C HIS A 434 -8.26 11.68 -14.11
N GLY A 435 -7.24 10.87 -13.80
CA GLY A 435 -7.21 10.07 -12.57
C GLY A 435 -6.87 10.88 -11.31
N PHE A 436 -6.95 10.23 -10.14
CA PHE A 436 -6.55 10.82 -8.87
C PHE A 436 -5.07 11.27 -8.90
N ARG A 437 -4.78 12.49 -8.43
CA ARG A 437 -3.47 13.20 -8.46
C ARG A 437 -3.02 13.75 -9.82
N GLN A 438 -3.91 13.84 -10.79
CA GLN A 438 -3.69 14.56 -12.04
C GLN A 438 -4.56 15.83 -12.06
N ASN A 439 -4.29 16.69 -13.04
CA ASN A 439 -5.15 17.78 -13.45
C ASN A 439 -5.28 17.76 -14.98
N ALA A 440 -6.19 18.55 -15.53
CA ALA A 440 -6.49 18.62 -16.95
C ALA A 440 -5.24 18.91 -17.79
N ASP A 441 -4.34 19.79 -17.31
CA ASP A 441 -3.12 20.16 -18.02
C ASP A 441 -2.09 19.02 -18.08
N ASN A 442 -1.83 18.35 -16.96
CA ASN A 442 -0.91 17.21 -16.91
C ASN A 442 -1.45 16.03 -17.73
N PHE A 443 -2.77 15.80 -17.65
CA PHE A 443 -3.42 14.76 -18.44
C PHE A 443 -3.38 15.08 -19.94
N ARG A 444 -3.63 16.35 -20.32
CA ARG A 444 -3.45 16.85 -21.69
C ARG A 444 -2.02 16.67 -22.19
N GLY A 445 -1.03 16.97 -21.36
CA GLY A 445 0.39 16.80 -21.68
C GLY A 445 0.75 15.35 -21.97
N ARG A 446 0.31 14.42 -21.13
CA ARG A 446 0.54 12.97 -21.30
C ARG A 446 -0.14 12.41 -22.56
N GLN A 447 -1.28 12.98 -22.96
CA GLN A 447 -2.03 12.57 -24.14
C GLN A 447 -1.68 13.35 -25.42
N ALA A 448 -0.57 14.11 -25.42
CA ALA A 448 -0.20 14.95 -26.57
C ALA A 448 -0.03 14.14 -27.88
N GLY A 449 0.51 12.92 -27.80
CA GLY A 449 0.66 12.02 -28.96
C GLY A 449 -0.69 11.56 -29.52
N LEU A 450 -1.62 11.16 -28.64
CA LEU A 450 -2.97 10.75 -29.03
C LEU A 450 -3.75 11.93 -29.62
N ARG A 451 -3.68 13.11 -28.98
CA ARG A 451 -4.33 14.34 -29.46
C ARG A 451 -3.86 14.72 -30.86
N ARG A 452 -2.57 14.56 -31.15
CA ARG A 452 -2.01 14.85 -32.48
C ARG A 452 -2.52 13.87 -33.53
N ARG A 453 -2.66 12.58 -33.19
CA ARG A 453 -3.20 11.56 -34.12
C ARG A 453 -4.70 11.72 -34.38
N LEU A 454 -5.45 12.25 -33.40
CA LEU A 454 -6.90 12.41 -33.50
C LEU A 454 -7.35 13.82 -33.92
N GLN A 455 -6.42 14.75 -34.15
CA GLN A 455 -6.75 16.17 -34.33
C GLN A 455 -7.75 16.47 -35.45
N ASP A 456 -7.79 15.63 -36.49
CA ASP A 456 -8.65 15.81 -37.66
C ASP A 456 -10.03 15.13 -37.50
N VAL A 457 -10.17 14.24 -36.50
CA VAL A 457 -11.39 13.44 -36.28
C VAL A 457 -12.08 13.76 -34.95
N ALA A 458 -11.34 14.20 -33.93
CA ALA A 458 -11.85 14.44 -32.58
C ALA A 458 -11.15 15.58 -31.84
N GLU A 459 -11.93 16.32 -31.06
CA GLU A 459 -11.46 17.28 -30.06
C GLU A 459 -11.44 16.60 -28.68
N LEU A 460 -10.28 16.51 -28.05
CA LEU A 460 -10.16 16.03 -26.67
C LEU A 460 -10.37 17.20 -25.69
N VAL A 461 -11.47 17.17 -24.94
CA VAL A 461 -11.83 18.19 -23.94
C VAL A 461 -11.43 17.69 -22.56
N PHE A 462 -10.37 18.28 -22.01
CA PHE A 462 -9.83 17.90 -20.69
C PHE A 462 -10.50 18.72 -19.59
N LEU A 463 -10.93 18.06 -18.52
CA LEU A 463 -11.64 18.71 -17.42
C LEU A 463 -11.07 18.31 -16.04
N ASP A 464 -11.06 19.27 -15.11
CA ASP A 464 -10.59 19.11 -13.72
C ASP A 464 -11.71 18.79 -12.72
N ALA A 465 -11.63 17.64 -12.04
CA ALA A 465 -12.60 17.32 -10.99
C ALA A 465 -12.45 18.23 -9.73
N PRO A 466 -13.55 18.56 -9.02
CA PRO A 466 -14.92 18.10 -9.22
C PRO A 466 -15.76 19.01 -10.14
N HIS A 467 -16.59 18.40 -11.00
CA HIS A 467 -17.58 19.14 -11.81
C HIS A 467 -18.96 19.05 -11.19
N LEU A 468 -19.55 20.21 -10.88
CA LEU A 468 -20.97 20.33 -10.59
C LEU A 468 -21.70 20.45 -11.93
N LEU A 469 -22.37 19.38 -12.37
CA LEU A 469 -23.26 19.45 -13.52
C LEU A 469 -24.57 20.12 -13.09
N PRO A 470 -25.05 21.17 -13.78
CA PRO A 470 -26.42 21.62 -13.63
C PRO A 470 -27.33 20.45 -14.04
N MET A 471 -28.23 20.02 -13.15
CA MET A 471 -29.20 18.96 -13.43
C MET A 471 -30.15 19.42 -14.54
N VAL A 472 -29.81 19.13 -15.80
CA VAL A 472 -30.70 19.35 -16.94
C VAL A 472 -31.24 18.01 -17.39
N TYR A 473 -32.29 17.53 -16.74
CA TYR A 473 -33.10 16.45 -17.27
C TYR A 473 -34.15 17.08 -18.20
N LYS A 474 -33.90 17.07 -19.52
CA LYS A 474 -34.98 17.30 -20.50
C LYS A 474 -35.79 16.01 -20.58
N ALA A 475 -37.05 16.07 -20.15
CA ALA A 475 -37.97 14.95 -20.34
C ALA A 475 -38.10 14.63 -21.85
N PRO A 476 -38.21 13.35 -22.25
CA PRO A 476 -38.39 12.99 -23.64
C PRO A 476 -39.73 13.53 -24.15
N HIS A 477 -39.69 14.23 -25.29
CA HIS A 477 -40.90 14.53 -26.05
C HIS A 477 -41.55 13.22 -26.53
N GLY A 478 -42.84 13.07 -26.27
CA GLY A 478 -43.72 12.18 -27.03
C GLY A 478 -44.07 10.85 -26.36
N ALA A 479 -45.11 10.86 -25.54
CA ALA A 479 -46.06 9.75 -25.45
C ALA A 479 -47.45 10.36 -25.34
N GLY A 480 -48.32 10.00 -26.29
CA GLY A 480 -49.63 10.59 -26.50
C GLY A 480 -50.57 10.39 -25.31
N ASN A 481 -51.40 11.39 -25.10
CA ASN A 481 -52.60 11.30 -24.30
C ASN A 481 -53.63 10.45 -25.07
N PRO A 482 -54.40 9.59 -24.39
CA PRO A 482 -55.84 9.75 -24.53
C PRO A 482 -56.55 9.78 -23.17
N ASP A 483 -57.43 10.78 -23.06
CA ASP A 483 -58.66 10.86 -22.29
C ASP A 483 -58.67 10.59 -20.77
N GLY A 484 -59.25 11.56 -20.05
CA GLY A 484 -60.05 11.26 -18.87
C GLY A 484 -59.90 12.19 -17.68
N SER A 485 -60.59 13.34 -17.75
CA SER A 485 -61.27 14.03 -16.63
C SER A 485 -60.52 14.34 -15.33
N ASP A 486 -60.25 15.64 -15.18
CA ASP A 486 -60.82 16.50 -14.12
C ASP A 486 -60.47 16.23 -12.64
N ALA A 487 -59.67 17.13 -12.06
CA ALA A 487 -60.00 17.96 -10.89
C ALA A 487 -58.75 18.36 -10.07
N GLY A 488 -58.64 19.65 -9.74
CA GLY A 488 -58.08 20.06 -8.44
C GLY A 488 -56.70 20.73 -8.38
N VAL A 489 -56.60 21.95 -8.92
CA VAL A 489 -56.17 23.19 -8.23
C VAL A 489 -54.86 23.20 -7.39
N GLN A 490 -53.92 24.04 -7.84
CA GLN A 490 -53.09 25.09 -7.16
C GLN A 490 -52.61 24.84 -5.69
N ALA A 491 -51.42 25.23 -5.24
CA ALA A 491 -50.65 26.44 -5.52
C ALA A 491 -49.22 26.35 -4.94
N ALA A 492 -48.39 27.28 -5.40
CA ALA A 492 -47.02 27.54 -4.97
C ALA A 492 -46.87 28.01 -3.50
N ALA A 493 -45.70 27.76 -2.91
CA ALA A 493 -45.11 28.67 -1.92
C ALA A 493 -43.58 28.53 -1.82
N THR A 494 -42.91 29.64 -2.09
CA THR A 494 -41.50 29.98 -1.83
C THR A 494 -41.10 29.95 -0.35
N PRO A 495 -39.79 29.93 -0.03
CA PRO A 495 -39.26 29.64 1.30
C PRO A 495 -39.19 30.88 2.20
N ARG A 496 -39.53 30.72 3.49
CA ARG A 496 -39.20 31.69 4.54
C ARG A 496 -37.99 31.21 5.34
N ARG A 497 -36.92 32.01 5.30
CA ARG A 497 -35.88 32.09 6.34
C ARG A 497 -36.44 32.85 7.54
N SER A 498 -36.06 32.45 8.76
CA SER A 498 -35.67 33.31 9.90
C SER A 498 -35.27 32.41 11.12
N PRO A 499 -34.73 32.92 12.23
CA PRO A 499 -33.34 32.66 12.64
C PRO A 499 -33.21 32.15 14.10
N HIS A 500 -31.95 31.95 14.53
CA HIS A 500 -31.42 31.99 15.91
C HIS A 500 -32.30 31.60 17.11
N GLY A 501 -31.79 30.67 17.93
CA GLY A 501 -32.22 30.49 19.32
C GLY A 501 -31.37 29.46 20.06
N THR A 502 -30.51 29.96 20.94
CA THR A 502 -29.78 29.31 22.03
C THR A 502 -30.62 28.33 22.86
N LEU A 503 -30.08 27.14 23.12
CA LEU A 503 -29.73 26.60 24.45
C LEU A 503 -28.89 25.33 24.29
#